data_AF-A0A2G2MZ04-F1
#
_entry.id   AF-A0A2G2MZ04-F1
#
_cell.length_a   1.000
_cell.length_b   1.000
_cell.length_c   1.000
_cell.angle_alpha   90.00
_cell.angle_beta   90.00
_cell.angle_gamma   90.00
#
_symmetry.space_group_name_H-M   'P 1'
#
loop_
_entity.id
_entity.type
_entity.pdbx_description
1 polymer ?
#
loop_
_entity_poly.entity_id
_entity_poly.type
_entity_poly.pdbx_seq_one_letter_code
_entity_poly.pdbx_strand_id
1 'polypeptide(L)'
;MKKLTAILSTALLGLIAVTASATERPDIYVVKFRADDCATCGLMETQLDTAMKMVSGSKVELVTIDTTNLLQWEKSAHTAFDRDFVPQFNKWVGLTGFVAVIDRRSRRTIGCVSDKQNAYKMANLIKSAAGLPHDQAISNRTTQFKCPATLNVDPGK
;
A
#
# COMPACT_ATOMS: atom_id res chain seq x y z
N MET A 1 -50.35 7.04 63.07
CA MET A 1 -49.00 7.17 62.48
C MET A 1 -49.08 6.67 61.04
N LYS A 2 -49.06 7.57 60.05
CA LYS A 2 -49.20 7.21 58.62
C LYS A 2 -47.80 6.99 58.04
N LYS A 3 -47.52 5.80 57.50
CA LYS A 3 -46.25 5.47 56.83
C LYS A 3 -46.35 5.90 55.36
N LEU A 4 -45.48 6.83 54.96
CA LEU A 4 -45.29 7.24 53.56
C LEU A 4 -44.26 6.31 52.93
N THR A 5 -44.68 5.54 51.94
CA THR A 5 -43.82 4.65 51.14
C THR A 5 -43.29 5.47 49.96
N ALA A 6 -41.98 5.73 49.92
CA ALA A 6 -41.32 6.40 48.80
C ALA A 6 -40.96 5.36 47.73
N ILE A 7 -41.35 5.61 46.48
CA ILE A 7 -41.03 4.79 45.31
C ILE A 7 -39.77 5.41 44.65
N LEU A 8 -38.65 4.70 44.70
CA LEU A 8 -37.46 5.00 43.88
C LEU A 8 -37.65 4.39 42.50
N SER A 9 -37.87 5.24 41.49
CA SER A 9 -37.85 4.83 40.08
C SER A 9 -36.44 5.05 39.53
N THR A 10 -35.69 3.97 39.38
CA THR A 10 -34.35 3.92 38.77
C THR A 10 -34.41 4.25 37.28
N ALA A 11 -33.77 5.35 36.88
CA ALA A 11 -33.54 5.68 35.48
C ALA A 11 -32.47 4.75 34.89
N LEU A 12 -32.88 3.90 33.95
CA LEU A 12 -32.00 3.02 33.18
C LEU A 12 -31.31 3.87 32.09
N LEU A 13 -30.06 4.29 32.30
CA LEU A 13 -29.24 4.86 31.23
C LEU A 13 -28.86 3.76 30.24
N GLY A 14 -29.48 3.77 29.06
CA GLY A 14 -29.08 2.94 27.93
C GLY A 14 -27.70 3.36 27.41
N LEU A 15 -26.71 2.49 27.58
CA LEU A 15 -25.40 2.60 26.95
C LEU A 15 -25.56 2.30 25.46
N ILE A 16 -25.58 3.35 24.63
CA ILE A 16 -25.47 3.23 23.18
C ILE A 16 -23.99 2.99 22.88
N ALA A 17 -23.61 1.72 22.66
CA ALA A 17 -22.26 1.38 22.21
C ALA A 17 -22.11 1.88 20.77
N VAL A 18 -21.41 3.00 20.59
CA VAL A 18 -20.93 3.44 19.27
C VAL A 18 -19.83 2.47 18.85
N THR A 19 -20.15 1.49 18.03
CA THR A 19 -19.14 0.71 17.32
C THR A 19 -18.53 1.62 16.27
N ALA A 20 -17.36 2.16 16.56
CA ALA A 20 -16.56 2.86 15.57
C ALA A 20 -16.28 1.90 14.40
N SER A 21 -16.92 2.12 13.25
CA SER A 21 -16.56 1.47 12.00
C SER A 21 -15.12 1.87 11.68
N ALA A 22 -14.17 0.97 11.93
CA ALA A 22 -12.82 1.15 11.47
C ALA A 22 -12.88 1.24 9.94
N THR A 23 -12.59 2.42 9.37
CA THR A 23 -12.33 2.55 7.94
C THR A 23 -11.29 1.49 7.57
N GLU A 24 -11.68 0.53 6.74
CA GLU A 24 -10.77 -0.50 6.22
C GLU A 24 -9.64 0.21 5.47
N ARG A 25 -8.48 0.34 6.11
CA ARG A 25 -7.25 0.80 5.48
C ARG A 25 -6.64 -0.37 4.72
N PRO A 26 -6.02 -0.14 3.55
CA PRO A 26 -5.36 -1.21 2.81
C PRO A 26 -4.28 -1.86 3.66
N ASP A 27 -4.09 -3.16 3.52
CA ASP A 27 -2.98 -3.87 4.15
C ASP A 27 -1.67 -3.57 3.40
N ILE A 28 -1.75 -3.43 2.07
CA ILE A 28 -0.60 -3.29 1.17
C ILE A 28 -0.74 -2.06 0.27
N TYR A 29 0.36 -1.33 0.12
CA TYR A 29 0.53 -0.34 -0.94
C TYR A 29 1.30 -0.94 -2.11
N VAL A 30 0.74 -0.84 -3.31
CA VAL A 30 1.41 -1.17 -4.57
C VAL A 30 1.88 0.16 -5.16
N VAL A 31 3.15 0.49 -4.95
CA VAL A 31 3.69 1.81 -5.25
C VAL A 31 4.41 1.79 -6.59
N LYS A 32 3.81 2.43 -7.60
CA LYS A 32 4.36 2.58 -8.93
C LYS A 32 5.26 3.82 -9.00
N PHE A 33 6.51 3.65 -9.44
CA PHE A 33 7.43 4.75 -9.68
C PHE A 33 7.52 5.05 -11.19
N ARG A 34 7.09 6.25 -11.61
CA ARG A 34 7.01 6.66 -13.02
C ARG A 34 7.56 8.06 -13.28
N ALA A 35 7.83 8.31 -14.56
CA ALA A 35 7.96 9.63 -15.18
C ALA A 35 7.57 9.52 -16.65
N ASP A 36 7.22 10.62 -17.32
CA ASP A 36 6.81 10.60 -18.73
C ASP A 36 7.96 10.23 -19.69
N ASP A 37 9.21 10.48 -19.32
CA ASP A 37 10.42 10.13 -20.09
C ASP A 37 10.94 8.71 -19.81
N CYS A 38 10.21 7.92 -19.02
CA CYS A 38 10.58 6.58 -18.62
C CYS A 38 10.37 5.55 -19.75
N ALA A 39 11.47 5.05 -20.32
CA ALA A 39 11.45 4.11 -21.45
C ALA A 39 10.69 2.80 -21.19
N THR A 40 10.69 2.29 -19.96
CA THR A 40 10.06 1.00 -19.61
C THR A 40 8.70 1.14 -18.93
N CYS A 41 8.27 2.35 -18.61
CA CYS A 41 7.06 2.56 -17.80
C CYS A 41 5.79 2.09 -18.50
N GLY A 42 5.62 2.34 -19.81
CA GLY A 42 4.40 1.93 -20.52
C GLY A 42 4.13 0.42 -20.49
N LEU A 43 5.17 -0.40 -20.67
CA LEU A 43 5.05 -1.85 -20.60
C LEU A 43 4.78 -2.31 -19.17
N MET A 44 5.54 -1.81 -18.19
CA MET A 44 5.33 -2.11 -16.78
C MET A 44 3.92 -1.73 -16.32
N GLU A 45 3.41 -0.56 -16.71
CA GLU A 45 2.07 -0.07 -16.37
C GLU A 45 0.97 -0.95 -16.96
N THR A 46 1.10 -1.36 -18.22
CA THR A 46 0.13 -2.27 -18.86
C THR A 46 0.04 -3.61 -18.13
N GLN A 47 1.20 -4.16 -17.72
CA GLN A 47 1.25 -5.41 -16.96
C GLN A 47 0.67 -5.21 -15.54
N LEU A 48 0.98 -4.08 -14.90
CA LEU A 48 0.49 -3.74 -13.57
C LEU A 48 -1.03 -3.56 -13.57
N ASP A 49 -1.61 -2.83 -14.53
CA ASP A 49 -3.06 -2.63 -14.64
C ASP A 49 -3.79 -3.96 -14.80
N THR A 50 -3.21 -4.87 -15.60
CA THR A 50 -3.73 -6.22 -15.76
C THR A 50 -3.63 -7.02 -14.47
N ALA A 51 -2.51 -6.89 -13.74
CA ALA A 51 -2.31 -7.54 -12.45
C ALA A 51 -3.31 -7.03 -11.39
N MET A 52 -3.54 -5.73 -11.32
CA MET A 52 -4.48 -5.11 -10.38
C MET A 52 -5.91 -5.57 -10.62
N LYS A 53 -6.32 -5.83 -11.87
CA LYS A 53 -7.63 -6.44 -12.18
C LYS A 53 -7.75 -7.88 -11.66
N MET A 54 -6.64 -8.60 -11.53
CA MET A 54 -6.60 -9.96 -10.95
C MET A 54 -6.62 -9.94 -9.41
N VAL A 55 -6.26 -8.82 -8.80
CA VAL A 55 -6.22 -8.61 -7.35
C VAL A 55 -7.57 -8.04 -6.93
N SER A 56 -8.42 -8.86 -6.33
CA SER A 56 -9.71 -8.44 -5.81
C SER A 56 -9.62 -8.12 -4.31
N GLY A 57 -10.13 -6.96 -3.89
CA GLY A 57 -10.37 -6.62 -2.48
C GLY A 57 -9.92 -5.22 -2.05
N SER A 58 -10.48 -4.73 -0.94
CA SER A 58 -10.14 -3.46 -0.29
C SER A 58 -8.75 -3.43 0.36
N LYS A 59 -8.05 -4.58 0.39
CA LYS A 59 -6.75 -4.76 1.06
C LYS A 59 -5.56 -4.15 0.33
N VAL A 60 -5.72 -3.73 -0.92
CA VAL A 60 -4.61 -3.27 -1.76
C VAL A 60 -4.94 -1.91 -2.36
N GLU A 61 -4.01 -0.97 -2.21
CA GLU A 61 -4.11 0.35 -2.83
C GLU A 61 -2.95 0.55 -3.82
N LEU A 62 -3.28 0.90 -5.06
CA LEU A 62 -2.29 1.36 -6.05
C LEU A 62 -1.97 2.83 -5.79
N VAL A 63 -0.69 3.11 -5.56
CA VAL A 63 -0.19 4.46 -5.32
C VAL A 63 0.79 4.82 -6.43
N THR A 64 0.67 6.01 -6.99
CA THR A 64 1.59 6.50 -8.03
C THR A 64 2.53 7.53 -7.43
N ILE A 65 3.82 7.27 -7.59
CA ILE A 65 4.91 8.21 -7.37
C ILE A 65 5.38 8.67 -8.75
N ASP A 66 5.06 9.91 -9.07
CA ASP A 66 5.34 10.53 -10.35
C ASP A 66 6.40 11.61 -10.18
N THR A 67 7.50 11.48 -10.91
CA THR A 67 8.66 12.37 -10.84
C THR A 67 8.87 13.18 -12.12
N THR A 68 7.85 13.23 -13.00
CA THR A 68 7.90 13.93 -14.30
C THR A 68 8.28 15.41 -14.16
N ASN A 69 7.77 16.09 -13.14
CA ASN A 69 8.07 17.50 -12.88
C ASN A 69 7.97 17.81 -11.39
N LEU A 70 8.38 19.03 -11.00
CA LEU A 70 8.42 19.47 -9.60
C LEU A 70 7.07 19.37 -8.89
N LEU A 71 5.97 19.72 -9.55
CA LEU A 71 4.64 19.67 -8.95
C LEU A 71 4.21 18.22 -8.66
N GLN A 72 4.45 17.30 -9.61
CA GLN A 72 4.16 15.88 -9.41
C GLN A 72 5.08 15.26 -8.36
N TRP A 73 6.34 15.70 -8.31
CA TRP A 73 7.30 15.27 -7.30
C TRP A 73 6.84 15.67 -5.90
N GLU A 74 6.43 16.94 -5.71
CA GLU A 74 5.93 17.45 -4.42
C GLU A 74 4.66 16.71 -3.99
N LYS A 75 3.70 16.54 -4.92
CA LYS A 75 2.50 15.74 -4.69
C LYS A 75 2.84 14.30 -4.28
N SER A 76 3.85 13.70 -4.91
CA SER A 76 4.30 12.34 -4.60
C SER A 76 4.96 12.24 -3.22
N ALA A 77 5.73 13.26 -2.82
CA ALA A 77 6.31 13.35 -1.48
C ALA A 77 5.20 13.44 -0.41
N HIS A 78 4.18 14.28 -0.61
CA HIS A 78 3.01 14.33 0.28
C HIS A 78 2.25 13.00 0.30
N THR A 79 2.05 12.38 -0.87
CA THR A 79 1.38 11.07 -1.00
C THR A 79 2.09 10.00 -0.18
N ALA A 80 3.43 9.98 -0.18
CA ALA A 80 4.25 9.07 0.60
C ALA A 80 4.22 9.38 2.10
N PHE A 81 4.18 10.67 2.45
CA PHE A 81 4.04 11.14 3.83
C PHE A 81 2.70 10.72 4.44
N ASP A 82 1.59 10.98 3.74
CA ASP A 82 0.23 10.67 4.21
C ASP A 82 0.00 9.16 4.45
N ARG A 83 0.80 8.32 3.79
CA ARG A 83 0.73 6.85 3.86
C ARG A 83 1.86 6.23 4.70
N ASP A 84 2.70 7.05 5.32
CA ASP A 84 3.82 6.64 6.19
C ASP A 84 4.80 5.66 5.54
N PHE A 85 5.18 5.89 4.28
CA PHE A 85 6.24 5.14 3.58
C PHE A 85 7.38 6.02 3.06
N VAL A 86 7.57 7.21 3.63
CA VAL A 86 8.66 8.14 3.27
C VAL A 86 10.04 7.46 3.17
N PRO A 87 10.44 6.53 4.06
CA PRO A 87 11.73 5.84 3.91
C PRO A 87 11.85 5.03 2.61
N GLN A 88 10.76 4.45 2.12
CA GLN A 88 10.72 3.70 0.85
C GLN A 88 10.71 4.66 -0.33
N PHE A 89 9.96 5.75 -0.23
CA PHE A 89 9.99 6.81 -1.24
C PHE A 89 11.41 7.35 -1.41
N ASN A 90 12.09 7.72 -0.33
CA ASN A 90 13.44 8.31 -0.38
C ASN A 90 14.46 7.38 -1.04
N LYS A 91 14.36 6.06 -0.85
CA LYS A 91 15.28 5.09 -1.49
C LYS A 91 15.32 5.19 -3.01
N TRP A 92 14.18 5.50 -3.63
CA TRP A 92 14.01 5.37 -5.08
C TRP A 92 13.37 6.57 -5.76
N VAL A 93 13.09 7.67 -5.05
CA VAL A 93 12.61 8.89 -5.69
C VAL A 93 13.61 9.34 -6.77
N GLY A 94 13.11 9.53 -7.99
CA GLY A 94 13.92 9.80 -9.20
C GLY A 94 14.27 8.54 -10.01
N LEU A 95 14.06 7.34 -9.49
CA LEU A 95 14.15 6.08 -10.24
C LEU A 95 12.75 5.64 -10.69
N THR A 96 12.62 5.20 -11.93
CA THR A 96 11.32 4.89 -12.56
C THR A 96 11.32 3.51 -13.21
N GLY A 97 10.15 3.05 -13.68
CA GLY A 97 10.04 1.80 -14.46
C GLY A 97 9.84 0.55 -13.61
N PHE A 98 9.47 0.71 -12.34
CA PHE A 98 9.23 -0.41 -11.43
C PHE A 98 8.13 -0.10 -10.42
N VAL A 99 7.70 -1.13 -9.70
CA VAL A 99 6.69 -1.08 -8.65
C VAL A 99 7.28 -1.71 -7.39
N ALA A 100 7.11 -1.06 -6.25
CA ALA A 100 7.41 -1.61 -4.94
C ALA A 100 6.12 -2.03 -4.23
N VAL A 101 6.09 -3.25 -3.71
CA VAL A 101 4.99 -3.73 -2.86
C VAL A 101 5.38 -3.50 -1.41
N ILE A 102 4.63 -2.65 -0.70
CA ILE A 102 4.97 -2.19 0.65
C ILE A 102 3.89 -2.64 1.62
N ASP A 103 4.31 -3.31 2.69
CA ASP A 103 3.45 -3.62 3.81
C ASP A 103 3.17 -2.39 4.67
N ARG A 104 1.91 -2.01 4.85
CA ARG A 104 1.53 -0.80 5.61
C ARG A 104 1.98 -0.91 7.07
N ARG A 105 1.89 -2.09 7.68
CA ARG A 105 2.14 -2.26 9.12
C ARG A 105 3.61 -2.15 9.46
N SER A 106 4.46 -2.90 8.77
CA SER A 106 5.91 -2.91 8.99
C SER A 106 6.61 -1.75 8.29
N ARG A 107 5.93 -1.10 7.32
CA ARG A 107 6.49 -0.05 6.46
C ARG A 107 7.74 -0.58 5.76
N ARG A 108 7.70 -1.83 5.30
CA ARG A 108 8.81 -2.49 4.61
C ARG A 108 8.37 -2.92 3.23
N THR A 109 9.31 -2.88 2.30
CA THR A 109 9.11 -3.41 0.95
C THR A 109 9.19 -4.93 1.01
N ILE A 110 8.14 -5.60 0.55
CA ILE A 110 8.04 -7.06 0.43
C ILE A 110 8.81 -7.53 -0.81
N GLY A 111 8.66 -6.80 -1.93
CA GLY A 111 9.33 -7.11 -3.18
C GLY A 111 9.03 -6.04 -4.22
N CYS A 112 9.70 -6.14 -5.35
CA CYS A 112 9.50 -5.24 -6.48
C CYS A 112 9.26 -6.01 -7.78
N VAL A 113 8.53 -5.38 -8.68
CA VAL A 113 8.28 -5.87 -10.05
C VAL A 113 8.58 -4.76 -11.06
N SER A 114 8.84 -5.17 -12.29
CA SER A 114 9.20 -4.31 -13.41
C SER A 114 8.60 -4.90 -14.69
N ASP A 115 8.93 -4.30 -15.83
CA ASP A 115 8.64 -4.83 -17.17
C ASP A 115 9.14 -6.27 -17.41
N LYS A 116 10.07 -6.76 -16.59
CA LYS A 116 10.57 -8.15 -16.63
C LYS A 116 9.57 -9.19 -16.12
N GLN A 117 8.56 -8.78 -15.36
CA GLN A 117 7.53 -9.66 -14.83
C GLN A 117 6.23 -9.47 -15.63
N ASN A 118 5.53 -10.56 -15.91
CA ASN A 118 4.19 -10.47 -16.50
C ASN A 118 3.14 -10.20 -15.41
N ALA A 119 1.95 -9.78 -15.84
CA ALA A 119 0.82 -9.44 -14.98
C ALA A 119 0.48 -10.55 -13.97
N TYR A 120 0.55 -11.82 -14.39
CA TYR A 120 0.26 -12.95 -13.51
C TYR A 120 1.27 -13.07 -12.35
N LYS A 121 2.56 -12.89 -12.61
CA LYS A 121 3.59 -12.88 -11.56
C LYS A 121 3.42 -11.68 -10.63
N MET A 122 3.14 -10.50 -11.18
CA MET A 122 2.86 -9.29 -10.39
C MET A 122 1.66 -9.51 -9.47
N ALA A 123 0.55 -10.03 -10.00
CA ALA A 123 -0.65 -10.31 -9.22
C ALA A 123 -0.39 -11.32 -8.09
N ASN A 124 0.40 -12.36 -8.34
CA ASN A 124 0.75 -13.33 -7.31
C ASN A 124 1.59 -12.73 -6.17
N LEU A 125 2.58 -11.89 -6.48
CA LEU A 125 3.33 -11.16 -5.46
C LEU A 125 2.39 -10.28 -4.61
N ILE A 126 1.51 -9.50 -5.27
CA ILE A 126 0.58 -8.59 -4.59
C ILE A 126 -0.41 -9.37 -3.72
N LYS A 127 -0.96 -10.48 -4.22
CA LYS A 127 -1.87 -11.35 -3.47
C LYS A 127 -1.18 -11.99 -2.27
N SER A 128 0.02 -12.50 -2.46
CA SER A 128 0.83 -13.08 -1.39
C SER A 128 1.11 -12.06 -0.28
N ALA A 129 1.53 -10.85 -0.68
CA ALA A 129 1.71 -9.73 0.23
C ALA A 129 0.44 -9.39 1.03
N ALA A 130 -0.71 -9.35 0.36
CA ALA A 130 -1.99 -9.01 0.97
C ALA A 130 -2.68 -10.17 1.72
N GLY A 131 -2.04 -11.33 1.82
CA GLY A 131 -2.63 -12.53 2.42
C GLY A 131 -3.85 -13.07 1.66
N LEU A 132 -3.94 -12.78 0.35
CA LEU A 132 -4.99 -13.28 -0.54
C LEU A 132 -4.59 -14.63 -1.17
N PRO A 133 -5.55 -15.42 -1.68
CA PRO A 133 -5.25 -16.66 -2.39
C PRO A 133 -4.30 -16.44 -3.57
N HIS A 134 -3.17 -17.15 -3.61
CA HIS A 134 -2.10 -16.97 -4.59
C HIS A 134 -1.38 -18.29 -4.88
N ASP A 135 -0.60 -18.31 -5.98
CA ASP A 135 0.33 -19.38 -6.30
C ASP A 135 1.62 -19.21 -5.46
N GLN A 136 1.84 -20.13 -4.53
CA GLN A 136 3.00 -20.16 -3.65
C GLN A 136 4.30 -20.47 -4.42
N ALA A 137 4.24 -21.28 -5.48
CA ALA A 137 5.42 -21.66 -6.26
C ALA A 137 6.02 -20.46 -7.01
N ILE A 138 5.20 -19.45 -7.30
CA ILE A 138 5.64 -18.17 -7.87
C ILE A 138 6.12 -17.25 -6.76
N SER A 139 5.29 -17.03 -5.74
CA SER A 139 5.52 -16.02 -4.70
C SER A 139 6.77 -16.28 -3.87
N ASN A 140 7.14 -17.56 -3.69
CA ASN A 140 8.35 -17.95 -2.96
C ASN A 140 9.65 -17.74 -3.75
N ARG A 141 9.60 -17.35 -5.03
CA ARG A 141 10.79 -17.10 -5.86
C ARG A 141 11.35 -15.71 -5.61
N THR A 142 11.95 -15.51 -4.45
CA THR A 142 12.49 -14.22 -3.99
C THR A 142 13.45 -13.54 -4.98
N THR A 143 14.19 -14.32 -5.78
CA THR A 143 15.10 -13.80 -6.81
C THR A 143 14.37 -13.10 -7.96
N GLN A 144 13.11 -13.43 -8.22
CA GLN A 144 12.31 -12.82 -9.30
C GLN A 144 11.69 -11.48 -8.92
N PHE A 145 11.68 -11.13 -7.62
CA PHE A 145 11.01 -9.94 -7.09
C PHE A 145 11.99 -8.98 -6.40
N LYS A 146 13.25 -8.98 -6.87
CA LYS A 146 14.31 -8.14 -6.30
C LYS A 146 14.08 -6.67 -6.66
N CYS A 147 14.14 -5.82 -5.65
CA CYS A 147 14.11 -4.36 -5.84
C CYS A 147 15.40 -3.84 -6.49
N PRO A 148 15.29 -2.75 -7.28
CA PRO A 148 16.47 -2.09 -7.81
C PRO A 148 17.33 -1.58 -6.66
N ALA A 149 18.61 -1.35 -6.96
CA ALA A 149 19.50 -0.67 -6.02
C ALA A 149 18.88 0.68 -5.63
N THR A 150 19.07 1.07 -4.37
CA THR A 150 18.64 2.38 -3.88
C THR A 150 19.36 3.46 -4.69
N LEU A 151 18.60 4.40 -5.24
CA LEU A 151 19.16 5.55 -5.97
C LEU A 151 19.76 6.54 -4.99
N ASN A 152 19.00 6.86 -3.94
CA ASN A 152 19.44 7.78 -2.90
C ASN A 152 19.87 6.95 -1.68
N VAL A 153 21.14 7.05 -1.36
CA VAL A 153 21.67 6.66 -0.06
C VAL A 153 21.73 7.92 0.77
N ASP A 154 21.19 7.89 1.99
CA ASP A 154 21.51 8.91 2.97
C ASP A 154 23.02 8.80 3.25
N PRO A 155 23.84 9.81 2.89
CA PRO A 155 25.28 9.74 3.12
C PRO A 155 25.64 9.76 4.61
N GLY A 156 24.67 9.97 5.52
CA GLY A 156 24.84 9.76 6.95
C GLY A 156 26.07 10.51 7.50
N LYS A 157 25.99 11.84 7.52
CA LYS A 157 26.80 12.67 8.42
C LYS A 157 25.89 13.43 9.35
#